data_AF-A0AAU5P4W6-F1
#
_entry.id   AF-A0AAU5P4W6-F1
#
_cell.length_a   1.000
_cell.length_b   1.000
_cell.length_c   1.000
_cell.angle_alpha   90.00
_cell.angle_beta   90.00
_cell.angle_gamma   90.00
#
_symmetry.space_group_name_H-M   'P 1'
#
loop_
_entity.id
_entity.type
_entity.pdbx_description
1 polymer ?
#
loop_
_entity_poly.entity_id
_entity_poly.type
_entity_poly.pdbx_seq_one_letter_code
_entity_poly.pdbx_strand_id
1 'polypeptide(L)' 'MSQVFSQETHQNLLARIPHCTGREVSDWLRTVDEGPALFRFEEKVSWLRAEHDLAYGHAKAIIHEYDLRRAARKLL' A
#
# COMPACT_ATOMS: atom_id res chain seq x y z
N MET A 1 22.71 5.43 10.83
CA MET A 1 22.11 6.32 9.81
C MET A 1 21.46 5.46 8.73
N SER A 2 20.28 4.88 8.99
CA SER A 2 19.74 3.81 8.11
C SER A 2 18.23 3.86 7.87
N GLN A 3 17.50 4.86 8.38
CA GLN A 3 16.04 4.98 8.17
C GLN A 3 15.67 5.90 6.99
N VAL A 4 16.58 6.79 6.56
CA VAL A 4 16.28 7.78 5.51
C VAL A 4 16.16 7.12 4.13
N PHE A 5 17.04 6.15 3.83
CA PHE A 5 17.00 5.40 2.58
C PHE A 5 15.69 4.61 2.40
N SER A 6 15.08 4.13 3.49
CA SER A 6 13.83 3.37 3.43
C SER A 6 12.62 4.23 3.04
N GLN A 7 12.56 5.50 3.49
CA GLN A 7 11.46 6.40 3.11
C GLN A 7 11.58 6.89 1.66
N GLU A 8 12.79 7.23 1.22
CA GLU A 8 13.02 7.68 -0.15
C GLU A 8 12.76 6.54 -1.15
N THR A 9 13.18 5.31 -0.81
CA THR A 9 12.85 4.11 -1.59
C THR A 9 11.34 3.85 -1.61
N HIS A 10 10.65 4.03 -0.47
CA HIS A 10 9.20 3.88 -0.39
C HIS A 10 8.48 4.89 -1.29
N GLN A 11 8.83 6.18 -1.20
CA GLN A 11 8.22 7.22 -2.04
C GLN A 11 8.45 6.97 -3.52
N ASN A 12 9.67 6.58 -3.92
CA ASN A 12 9.97 6.19 -5.30
C ASN A 12 9.12 4.99 -5.74
N LEU A 13 8.90 4.01 -4.87
CA LEU A 13 8.01 2.87 -5.14
C LEU A 13 6.57 3.31 -5.35
N LEU A 14 6.02 4.14 -4.46
CA LEU A 14 4.65 4.67 -4.58
C LEU A 14 4.48 5.51 -5.85
N ALA A 15 5.45 6.36 -6.17
CA ALA A 15 5.44 7.18 -7.39
C ALA A 15 5.41 6.32 -8.66
N ARG A 16 5.98 5.10 -8.63
CA ARG A 16 5.96 4.17 -9.77
C ARG A 16 4.67 3.37 -9.92
N ILE A 17 3.89 3.21 -8.85
CA ILE A 17 2.67 2.39 -8.88
C ILE A 17 1.67 2.88 -9.95
N PRO A 18 1.34 4.18 -10.06
CA PRO A 18 0.42 4.66 -11.11
C PRO A 18 0.92 4.37 -12.52
N HIS A 19 2.24 4.45 -12.74
CA HIS A 19 2.83 4.16 -14.04
C HIS A 19 2.83 2.67 -14.38
N CYS A 20 3.05 1.79 -13.39
CA CYS A 20 3.06 0.34 -13.61
C CYS A 20 1.66 -0.27 -13.66
N THR A 21 0.71 0.29 -12.91
CA THR A 21 -0.61 -0.32 -12.67
C THR A 21 -1.75 0.43 -13.36
N GLY A 22 -1.48 1.63 -13.88
CA GLY A 22 -2.48 2.51 -14.49
C GLY A 22 -3.47 3.11 -13.48
N ARG A 23 -3.28 2.88 -12.17
CA ARG A 23 -4.18 3.33 -11.11
C ARG A 23 -3.41 4.06 -10.01
N GLU A 24 -3.95 5.18 -9.56
CA GLU A 24 -3.32 5.99 -8.52
C GLU A 24 -3.27 5.25 -7.17
N VAL A 25 -2.25 5.57 -6.36
CA VAL A 25 -2.12 5.01 -4.99
C VAL A 25 -3.37 5.30 -4.17
N SER A 26 -3.95 6.50 -4.26
CA SER A 26 -5.19 6.86 -3.56
C SER A 26 -6.36 5.92 -3.89
N ASP A 27 -6.43 5.46 -5.13
CA ASP A 27 -7.49 4.56 -5.59
C ASP A 27 -7.23 3.11 -5.16
N TRP A 28 -5.95 2.71 -5.08
CA TRP A 28 -5.55 1.47 -4.42
C TRP A 28 -5.91 1.46 -2.93
N LEU A 29 -5.68 2.56 -2.23
CA LEU A 29 -6.03 2.70 -0.83
C LEU A 29 -7.55 2.59 -0.62
N ARG A 30 -8.34 3.14 -1.54
CA ARG A 30 -9.80 2.96 -1.55
C ARG A 30 -10.18 1.50 -1.81
N THR A 31 -9.53 0.85 -2.77
CA THR A 31 -9.76 -0.58 -3.07
C THR A 31 -9.51 -1.45 -1.84
N VAL A 32 -8.44 -1.17 -1.08
CA VAL A 32 -8.15 -1.87 0.19
C VAL A 32 -9.18 -1.54 1.28
N ASP A 33 -9.76 -0.34 1.27
CA ASP A 33 -10.81 0.08 2.21
C ASP A 33 -12.17 -0.56 1.91
N GLU A 34 -12.52 -0.68 0.63
CA GLU A 34 -13.73 -1.34 0.12
C GLU A 34 -13.61 -2.87 0.11
N GLY A 35 -12.37 -3.37 0.12
CA GLY A 35 -12.04 -4.79 0.12
C GLY A 35 -12.33 -5.50 1.45
N PRO A 36 -11.89 -6.76 1.58
CA PRO A 36 -12.12 -7.55 2.77
C PRO A 36 -11.44 -6.87 3.98
N ALA A 37 -12.16 -6.84 5.11
CA ALA A 37 -11.68 -6.29 6.39
C ALA A 37 -10.63 -7.18 7.06
N LEU A 38 -9.54 -7.46 6.34
CA LEU A 38 -8.41 -8.25 6.80
C LEU A 38 -7.69 -7.48 7.90
N PHE A 39 -7.33 -8.18 8.97
CA PHE A 39 -6.62 -7.57 10.10
C PHE A 39 -5.11 -7.60 9.91
N ARG A 40 -4.57 -8.66 9.26
CA ARG A 40 -3.13 -8.82 9.10
C ARG A 40 -2.62 -8.12 7.85
N PHE A 41 -1.46 -7.49 8.01
CA PHE A 41 -0.74 -6.82 6.92
C PHE A 41 -0.45 -7.77 5.75
N GLU A 42 0.09 -8.96 6.02
CA GLU A 42 0.45 -9.91 4.97
C GLU A 42 -0.76 -10.44 4.21
N GLU A 43 -1.90 -10.63 4.88
CA GLU A 43 -3.13 -11.07 4.23
C GLU A 43 -3.61 -10.02 3.24
N LYS A 44 -3.61 -8.74 3.61
CA LYS A 44 -3.96 -7.64 2.69
C LYS A 44 -3.02 -7.59 1.49
N VAL A 45 -1.72 -7.78 1.70
CA VAL A 45 -0.74 -7.82 0.63
C VAL A 45 -1.02 -8.99 -0.30
N SER A 46 -1.21 -10.20 0.23
CA SER A 46 -1.54 -11.38 -0.59
C SER A 46 -2.85 -11.20 -1.37
N TRP A 47 -3.90 -10.67 -0.74
CA TRP A 47 -5.18 -10.40 -1.40
C TRP A 47 -5.01 -9.40 -2.56
N LEU A 48 -4.39 -8.25 -2.30
CA LEU A 48 -4.19 -7.20 -3.29
C LEU A 48 -3.35 -7.69 -4.49
N ARG A 49 -2.37 -8.56 -4.22
CA ARG A 49 -1.59 -9.22 -5.28
C ARG A 49 -2.39 -10.25 -6.05
N ALA A 50 -3.17 -11.08 -5.37
CA ALA A 50 -3.97 -12.11 -6.02
C ALA A 50 -5.09 -11.51 -6.89
N GLU A 51 -5.65 -10.38 -6.47
CA GLU A 51 -6.78 -9.74 -7.16
C GLU A 51 -6.33 -8.86 -8.35
N HIS A 52 -5.14 -8.27 -8.27
CA HIS A 52 -4.65 -7.31 -9.27
C HIS A 52 -3.28 -7.62 -9.88
N ASP A 53 -2.77 -8.83 -9.66
CA ASP A 53 -1.44 -9.30 -10.11
C ASP A 53 -0.29 -8.32 -9.78
N LEU A 54 -0.38 -7.69 -8.60
CA LEU A 54 0.60 -6.69 -8.16
C LEU A 54 1.91 -7.34 -7.72
N ALA A 55 3.03 -6.68 -8.02
CA ALA A 55 4.32 -7.08 -7.46
C ALA A 55 4.32 -6.89 -5.94
N TYR A 56 5.02 -7.78 -5.23
CA TYR A 56 5.04 -7.78 -3.77
C TYR A 56 5.48 -6.44 -3.17
N GLY A 57 6.47 -5.78 -3.76
CA GLY A 57 6.94 -4.47 -3.31
C GLY A 57 5.88 -3.37 -3.42
N HIS A 58 5.12 -3.34 -4.51
CA HIS A 58 4.04 -2.37 -4.73
C HIS A 58 2.89 -2.60 -3.76
N ALA A 59 2.43 -3.85 -3.65
CA ALA A 59 1.36 -4.20 -2.72
C ALA A 59 1.75 -3.89 -1.27
N LYS A 60 2.98 -4.24 -0.86
CA LYS A 60 3.51 -3.91 0.47
C LYS A 60 3.50 -2.40 0.74
N ALA A 61 3.94 -1.59 -0.22
CA ALA A 61 3.95 -0.13 -0.08
C ALA A 61 2.53 0.45 0.08
N ILE A 62 1.57 -0.01 -0.74
CA ILE A 62 0.16 0.40 -0.66
C ILE A 62 -0.43 0.08 0.71
N ILE A 63 -0.31 -1.18 1.18
CA ILE A 63 -0.88 -1.58 2.46
C ILE A 63 -0.23 -0.81 3.63
N HIS A 64 1.06 -0.51 3.55
CA HIS A 64 1.75 0.25 4.58
C HIS A 64 1.24 1.69 4.66
N GLU A 65 1.08 2.36 3.52
CA GLU A 65 0.47 3.70 3.44
C GLU A 65 -0.99 3.69 3.94
N TYR A 66 -1.75 2.64 3.62
CA TYR A 66 -3.12 2.45 4.12
C TYR A 66 -3.16 2.38 5.65
N ASP A 67 -2.29 1.56 6.24
CA ASP A 67 -2.24 1.37 7.69
C ASP A 67 -1.83 2.65 8.41
N LEU A 68 -0.83 3.38 7.89
CA LEU A 68 -0.43 4.70 8.39
C LEU A 68 -1.60 5.70 8.38
N ARG A 69 -2.32 5.81 7.26
CA ARG A 69 -3.49 6.70 7.15
C ARG A 69 -4.62 6.26 8.07
N ARG A 70 -4.87 4.96 8.20
CA ARG A 70 -5.90 4.41 9.09
C ARG A 70 -5.57 4.64 10.56
N ALA A 71 -4.32 4.45 10.95
CA ALA A 71 -3.83 4.75 12.29
C ALA A 71 -3.97 6.25 12.62
N ALA A 72 -3.62 7.13 11.69
CA ALA A 72 -3.80 8.57 11.83
C ALA A 72 -5.28 8.96 12.03
N ARG A 73 -6.21 8.32 11.30
CA ARG A 73 -7.66 8.53 11.49
C ARG A 73 -8.19 7.99 12.83
N LYS A 74 -7.61 6.91 13.36
CA LYS A 74 -8.02 6.30 14.64
C LYS A 74 -7.56 7.09 15.87
N LEU A 75 -6.59 7.99 15.70
CA LEU A 75 -6.04 8.83 16.77
C LEU A 75 -6.81 10.14 16.99
N LEU A 76 -7.90 10.36 16.25
CA LEU A 76 -8.85 11.47 16.41
C LEU A 76 -10.12 10.97 17.11
#